data_AF-A0A0B5KQM9-F1
#
_entry.id   AF-A0A0B5KQM9-F1
#
_cell.length_a   1.000
_cell.length_b   1.000
_cell.length_c   1.000
_cell.angle_alpha   90.00
_cell.angle_beta   90.00
_cell.angle_gamma   90.00
#
_symmetry.space_group_name_H-M   'P 1'
#
loop_
_entity.id
_entity.type
_entity.pdbx_description
1 polymer ?
#
loop_
_entity_poly.entity_id
_entity_poly.type
_entity_poly.pdbx_seq_one_letter_code
_entity_poly.pdbx_strand_id
1 'polypeptide(L)'
;MKYALWAVLFLGLISGCVLFTTGTNITKVPVYLTDNPSFDIEQLQVKISDVTYHYSLNGEGYDATATLLENEFDLLSLAGTEVQFFEMELPEGAELDWIRLYVDAATAVVNGQSETVNIPSRKIKIIKPIIVQSGDEIVLDFDVARSLRVVQGKNQYILRPVIVPYHRERHEYEHGPGEGEEYRYRYEVEGELKETLAGTTCLVALFEGETSSATLVDLEITDDDFSFEELKEATYTLYVCEFTLPETTDTGESSEEEFEVDEDEVENVNSEIQNWLSDLTSVASVVFYLNDSTITYIQNSADIELRLDD
;
A
#
# COMPACT_ATOMS: atom_id res chain seq x y z
N MET A 1 34.17 -63.98 36.11
CA MET A 1 32.92 -64.72 35.84
C MET A 1 31.78 -63.70 35.89
N LYS A 2 31.00 -63.59 34.78
CA LYS A 2 29.53 -63.40 34.72
C LYS A 2 28.93 -62.30 35.64
N TYR A 3 28.25 -61.22 35.24
CA TYR A 3 27.27 -60.91 34.17
C TYR A 3 27.27 -59.34 34.04
N ALA A 4 27.24 -58.67 32.89
CA ALA A 4 26.13 -58.51 31.94
C ALA A 4 24.79 -58.06 32.58
N LEU A 5 24.45 -56.76 32.47
CA LEU A 5 23.13 -56.13 32.21
C LEU A 5 23.22 -54.65 32.66
N TRP A 6 23.37 -53.69 31.75
CA TRP A 6 22.27 -52.93 31.13
C TRP A 6 21.27 -52.35 32.13
N ALA A 7 21.50 -51.08 32.50
CA ALA A 7 20.44 -50.11 32.76
C ALA A 7 21.02 -48.71 32.53
N VAL A 8 20.95 -48.27 31.29
CA VAL A 8 21.07 -46.87 30.91
C VAL A 8 19.93 -46.15 31.63
N LEU A 9 20.22 -45.57 32.80
CA LEU A 9 19.28 -44.66 33.46
C LEU A 9 19.43 -43.30 32.80
N PHE A 10 18.78 -43.19 31.64
CA PHE A 10 18.36 -41.95 31.02
C PHE A 10 17.46 -41.23 32.04
N LEU A 11 18.06 -40.47 32.97
CA LEU A 11 17.42 -39.31 33.57
C LEU A 11 17.32 -38.33 32.38
N GLY A 12 16.28 -38.42 31.56
CA GLY A 12 14.99 -37.95 32.01
C GLY A 12 15.11 -36.46 32.29
N LEU A 13 15.78 -35.73 31.38
CA LEU A 13 15.48 -34.32 31.11
C LEU A 13 13.96 -34.24 31.07
N ILE A 14 13.39 -33.82 32.19
CA ILE A 14 12.06 -33.26 32.24
C ILE A 14 12.22 -32.03 31.37
N SER A 15 12.04 -32.24 30.07
CA SER A 15 11.78 -31.19 29.11
C SER A 15 10.61 -30.47 29.72
N GLY A 16 10.90 -29.33 30.32
CA GLY A 16 9.89 -28.37 30.66
C GLY A 16 9.22 -28.03 29.34
N CYS A 17 8.15 -28.75 29.02
CA CYS A 17 6.98 -28.09 28.48
C CYS A 17 6.53 -27.13 29.57
N VAL A 18 7.24 -26.01 29.68
CA VAL A 18 6.57 -24.78 30.06
C VAL A 18 5.66 -24.53 28.86
N LEU A 19 4.47 -25.14 28.93
CA LEU A 19 3.30 -24.61 28.28
C LEU A 19 3.15 -23.21 28.84
N PHE A 20 3.83 -22.25 28.22
CA PHE A 20 3.48 -20.84 28.33
C PHE A 20 2.08 -20.73 27.74
N THR A 21 1.10 -21.00 28.59
CA THR A 21 -0.31 -20.67 28.39
C THR A 21 -0.57 -19.41 29.21
N THR A 22 0.26 -18.39 28.99
CA THR A 22 -0.20 -17.01 29.15
C THR A 22 -0.88 -16.70 27.82
N GLY A 23 -2.20 -16.51 27.87
CA GLY A 23 -3.03 -16.20 26.69
C GLY A 23 -2.54 -14.93 26.02
N THR A 24 -1.54 -15.09 25.16
CA THR A 24 -1.08 -14.07 24.23
C THR A 24 -1.89 -14.41 22.99
N ASN A 25 -2.82 -13.55 22.62
CA ASN A 25 -3.55 -13.74 21.38
C ASN A 25 -2.51 -13.75 20.26
N ILE A 26 -2.45 -14.82 19.49
CA ILE A 26 -1.60 -14.91 18.32
C ILE A 26 -2.43 -14.38 17.15
N THR A 27 -1.95 -13.33 16.50
CA THR A 27 -2.50 -12.83 15.25
C THR A 27 -1.79 -13.48 14.08
N LYS A 28 -2.55 -13.73 13.01
CA LYS A 28 -2.02 -14.11 11.71
C LYS A 28 -1.88 -12.86 10.86
N VAL A 29 -0.68 -12.65 10.34
CA VAL A 29 -0.38 -11.54 9.44
C VAL A 29 -0.17 -12.12 8.04
N PRO A 30 -1.14 -11.99 7.12
CA PRO A 30 -0.91 -12.32 5.74
C PRO A 30 0.10 -11.34 5.14
N VAL A 31 1.03 -11.87 4.36
CA VAL A 31 2.00 -11.09 3.60
C VAL A 31 1.80 -11.35 2.12
N TYR A 32 1.60 -10.27 1.37
CA TYR A 32 1.36 -10.24 -0.06
C TYR A 32 2.62 -9.85 -0.82
N LEU A 33 2.70 -10.26 -2.07
CA LEU A 33 3.76 -9.90 -3.02
C LEU A 33 3.13 -9.21 -4.23
N THR A 34 3.71 -8.09 -4.64
CA THR A 34 3.32 -7.33 -5.84
C THR A 34 4.55 -6.81 -6.58
N ASP A 35 4.35 -6.27 -7.77
CA ASP A 35 5.35 -5.57 -8.57
C ASP A 35 4.66 -4.68 -9.62
N ASN A 36 5.36 -3.66 -10.13
CA ASN A 36 4.94 -2.91 -11.32
C ASN A 36 6.08 -2.88 -12.35
N PRO A 37 6.37 -4.01 -13.00
CA PRO A 37 7.53 -4.15 -13.85
C PRO A 37 7.36 -3.42 -15.18
N SER A 38 8.38 -2.64 -15.55
CA SER A 38 8.62 -2.21 -16.93
C SER A 38 9.95 -2.77 -17.42
N PHE A 39 9.93 -4.03 -17.86
CA PHE A 39 11.13 -4.73 -18.31
C PHE A 39 10.89 -5.49 -19.61
N ASP A 40 11.85 -5.42 -20.53
CA ASP A 40 11.78 -6.03 -21.87
C ASP A 40 12.24 -7.51 -21.82
N ILE A 41 11.53 -8.31 -21.02
CA ILE A 41 11.66 -9.78 -20.91
C ILE A 41 10.27 -10.40 -20.79
N GLU A 42 10.10 -11.65 -21.20
CA GLU A 42 8.77 -12.29 -21.28
C GLU A 42 8.29 -12.78 -19.91
N GLN A 43 9.19 -13.33 -19.09
CA GLN A 43 8.89 -13.84 -17.75
C GLN A 43 10.12 -13.69 -16.84
N LEU A 44 9.88 -13.55 -15.54
CA LEU A 44 10.91 -13.63 -14.51
C LEU A 44 10.42 -14.55 -13.38
N GLN A 45 10.73 -15.83 -13.49
CA GLN A 45 10.38 -16.83 -12.49
C GLN A 45 11.38 -16.78 -11.34
N VAL A 46 10.90 -16.60 -10.11
CA VAL A 46 11.71 -16.59 -8.89
C VAL A 46 11.17 -17.60 -7.90
N LYS A 47 12.07 -18.46 -7.40
CA LYS A 47 11.76 -19.48 -6.42
C LYS A 47 12.29 -19.11 -5.04
N ILE A 48 11.41 -19.08 -4.05
CA ILE A 48 11.73 -18.83 -2.65
C ILE A 48 11.78 -20.16 -1.90
N SER A 49 12.83 -20.42 -1.15
CA SER A 49 12.97 -21.66 -0.37
C SER A 49 12.42 -21.54 1.04
N ASP A 50 12.53 -20.36 1.65
CA ASP A 50 12.22 -20.16 3.05
C ASP A 50 12.00 -18.68 3.38
N VAL A 51 11.25 -18.42 4.43
CA VAL A 51 11.00 -17.08 4.97
C VAL A 51 11.10 -17.13 6.49
N THR A 52 12.02 -16.33 7.04
CA THR A 52 12.21 -16.20 8.48
C THR A 52 11.99 -14.75 8.90
N TYR A 53 11.44 -14.53 10.07
CA TYR A 53 11.22 -13.19 10.61
C TYR A 53 11.69 -13.11 12.05
N HIS A 54 11.90 -11.89 12.52
CA HIS A 54 12.26 -11.59 13.90
C HIS A 54 11.35 -10.51 14.44
N TYR A 55 10.91 -10.72 15.68
CA TYR A 55 10.05 -9.78 16.36
C TYR A 55 10.48 -9.62 17.81
N SER A 56 10.15 -8.47 18.38
CA SER A 56 10.39 -8.12 19.77
C SER A 56 9.08 -8.00 20.53
N LEU A 57 9.01 -8.57 21.72
CA LEU A 57 7.87 -8.47 22.63
C LEU A 57 8.38 -8.21 24.04
N ASN A 58 7.91 -7.15 24.69
CA ASN A 58 8.35 -6.75 26.04
C ASN A 58 9.88 -6.61 26.19
N GLY A 59 10.57 -6.21 25.11
CA GLY A 59 12.03 -6.05 25.09
C GLY A 59 12.84 -7.34 24.90
N GLU A 60 12.19 -8.48 24.65
CA GLU A 60 12.85 -9.73 24.26
C GLU A 60 12.63 -10.00 22.77
N GLY A 61 13.68 -10.43 22.06
CA GLY A 61 13.65 -10.74 20.63
C GLY A 61 13.51 -12.24 20.35
N TYR A 62 12.74 -12.58 19.33
CA TYR A 62 12.38 -13.95 18.94
C TYR A 62 12.55 -14.13 17.43
N ASP A 63 13.11 -15.28 17.02
CA ASP A 63 13.18 -15.70 15.62
C ASP A 63 12.09 -16.75 15.32
N ALA A 64 11.41 -16.60 14.19
CA ALA A 64 10.39 -17.52 13.72
C ALA A 64 10.45 -17.73 12.20
N THR A 65 9.75 -18.75 11.72
CA THR A 65 9.64 -19.11 10.30
C THR A 65 8.20 -18.92 9.86
N ALA A 66 8.00 -18.23 8.74
CA ALA A 66 6.68 -18.01 8.17
C ALA A 66 6.15 -19.25 7.44
N THR A 67 4.84 -19.35 7.33
CA THR A 67 4.20 -20.41 6.53
C THR A 67 4.07 -19.93 5.09
N LEU A 68 4.86 -20.50 4.18
CA LEU A 68 4.73 -20.22 2.75
C LEU A 68 3.43 -20.81 2.19
N LEU A 69 2.68 -19.99 1.45
CA LEU A 69 1.50 -20.43 0.70
C LEU A 69 1.87 -20.77 -0.75
N GLU A 70 2.73 -19.93 -1.33
CA GLU A 70 3.33 -20.11 -2.64
C GLU A 70 4.85 -19.84 -2.54
N ASN A 71 5.61 -20.49 -3.42
CA ASN A 71 7.07 -20.44 -3.36
C ASN A 71 7.74 -20.23 -4.71
N GLU A 72 6.97 -20.03 -5.78
CA GLU A 72 7.46 -19.77 -7.13
C GLU A 72 6.56 -18.72 -7.77
N PHE A 73 7.15 -17.63 -8.26
CA PHE A 73 6.41 -16.47 -8.77
C PHE A 73 6.96 -16.05 -10.12
N ASP A 74 6.09 -15.79 -11.09
CA ASP A 74 6.44 -14.97 -12.24
C ASP A 74 6.21 -13.50 -11.89
N LEU A 75 7.30 -12.81 -11.55
CA LEU A 75 7.24 -11.43 -11.06
C LEU A 75 6.65 -10.47 -12.11
N LEU A 76 6.76 -10.79 -13.40
CA LEU A 76 6.17 -9.94 -14.44
C LEU A 76 4.65 -10.03 -14.52
N SER A 77 4.08 -11.16 -14.06
CA SER A 77 2.62 -11.32 -13.97
C SER A 77 2.00 -10.61 -12.76
N LEU A 78 2.82 -10.09 -11.84
CA LEU A 78 2.36 -9.37 -10.66
C LEU A 78 2.02 -7.90 -10.96
N ALA A 79 2.22 -7.45 -12.20
CA ALA A 79 1.87 -6.09 -12.65
C ALA A 79 0.40 -5.76 -12.35
N GLY A 80 0.17 -4.88 -11.38
CA GLY A 80 -1.17 -4.45 -10.99
C GLY A 80 -2.00 -5.50 -10.23
N THR A 81 -1.36 -6.52 -9.66
CA THR A 81 -2.03 -7.53 -8.82
C THR A 81 -1.21 -7.85 -7.57
N GLU A 82 -1.89 -8.30 -6.52
CA GLU A 82 -1.28 -8.80 -5.28
C GLU A 82 -1.54 -10.31 -5.19
N VAL A 83 -0.54 -11.07 -4.75
CA VAL A 83 -0.70 -12.50 -4.42
C VAL A 83 -0.29 -12.72 -2.98
N GLN A 84 -1.11 -13.43 -2.22
CA GLN A 84 -0.75 -13.83 -0.86
C GLN A 84 0.41 -14.82 -0.92
N PHE A 85 1.52 -14.43 -0.30
CA PHE A 85 2.80 -15.13 -0.42
C PHE A 85 3.05 -16.03 0.78
N PHE A 86 2.98 -15.49 2.00
CA PHE A 86 3.16 -16.25 3.23
C PHE A 86 2.36 -15.65 4.38
N GLU A 87 2.26 -16.41 5.47
CA GLU A 87 1.65 -15.95 6.71
C GLU A 87 2.66 -15.99 7.85
N MET A 88 2.67 -14.94 8.68
CA MET A 88 3.40 -14.90 9.94
C MET A 88 2.43 -15.07 11.11
N GLU A 89 2.90 -15.70 12.17
CA GLU A 89 2.18 -15.78 13.44
C GLU A 89 2.92 -14.92 14.47
N LEU A 90 2.27 -13.86 14.92
CA LEU A 90 2.85 -12.89 15.85
C LEU A 90 1.97 -12.77 17.09
N PRO A 91 2.55 -12.71 18.30
CA PRO A 91 1.79 -12.31 19.47
C PRO A 91 1.27 -10.88 19.30
N GLU A 92 0.06 -10.62 19.80
CA GLU A 92 -0.52 -9.26 19.84
C GLU A 92 0.43 -8.29 20.57
N GLY A 93 0.69 -7.13 19.95
CA GLY A 93 1.62 -6.12 20.47
C GLY A 93 3.11 -6.43 20.25
N ALA A 94 3.44 -7.41 19.41
CA ALA A 94 4.81 -7.63 18.98
C ALA A 94 5.27 -6.59 17.93
N GLU A 95 6.52 -6.16 18.04
CA GLU A 95 7.18 -5.30 17.06
C GLU A 95 7.97 -6.19 16.08
N LEU A 96 7.61 -6.18 14.80
CA LEU A 96 8.33 -6.90 13.77
C LEU A 96 9.61 -6.12 13.39
N ASP A 97 10.78 -6.71 13.65
CA ASP A 97 12.09 -6.06 13.42
C ASP A 97 12.62 -6.27 12.00
N TRP A 98 12.47 -7.48 11.47
CA TRP A 98 12.88 -7.82 10.11
C TRP A 98 12.21 -9.07 9.55
N ILE A 99 12.06 -9.08 8.23
CA ILE A 99 11.73 -10.26 7.43
C ILE A 99 12.96 -10.64 6.62
N ARG A 100 13.18 -11.94 6.43
CA ARG A 100 14.27 -12.47 5.63
C ARG A 100 13.77 -13.54 4.68
N LEU A 101 13.96 -13.29 3.39
CA LEU A 101 13.63 -14.22 2.32
C LEU A 101 14.89 -14.95 1.84
N TYR A 102 14.73 -16.22 1.51
CA TYR A 102 15.78 -17.03 0.91
C TYR A 102 15.38 -17.41 -0.52
N VAL A 103 16.13 -16.89 -1.50
CA VAL A 103 15.90 -17.15 -2.93
C VAL A 103 16.72 -18.35 -3.37
N ASP A 104 16.07 -19.41 -3.84
CA ASP A 104 16.70 -20.64 -4.32
C ASP A 104 17.26 -20.47 -5.73
N ALA A 105 16.40 -19.99 -6.64
CA ALA A 105 16.69 -19.88 -8.06
C ALA A 105 15.88 -18.74 -8.71
N ALA A 106 16.37 -18.26 -9.85
CA ALA A 106 15.61 -17.37 -10.72
C ALA A 106 15.94 -17.66 -12.19
N THR A 107 14.94 -17.52 -13.04
CA THR A 107 14.98 -17.84 -14.47
C THR A 107 14.23 -16.76 -15.24
N ALA A 108 14.84 -16.23 -16.29
CA ALA A 108 14.18 -15.29 -17.20
C ALA A 108 13.81 -15.99 -18.50
N VAL A 109 12.69 -15.61 -19.12
CA VAL A 109 12.36 -16.04 -20.48
C VAL A 109 12.55 -14.86 -21.43
N VAL A 110 13.36 -15.07 -22.47
CA VAL A 110 13.76 -14.03 -23.43
C VAL A 110 13.71 -14.62 -24.83
N ASN A 111 12.89 -14.07 -25.72
CA ASN A 111 12.67 -14.61 -27.07
C ASN A 111 12.26 -16.10 -27.04
N GLY A 112 11.41 -16.49 -26.09
CA GLY A 112 10.99 -17.86 -25.85
C GLY A 112 12.07 -18.82 -25.33
N GLN A 113 13.27 -18.33 -24.96
CA GLN A 113 14.34 -19.15 -24.38
C GLN A 113 14.52 -18.87 -22.88
N SER A 114 14.71 -19.93 -22.11
CA SER A 114 14.94 -19.87 -20.66
C SER A 114 16.42 -19.61 -20.37
N GLU A 115 16.69 -18.53 -19.65
CA GLU A 115 18.02 -18.05 -19.26
C GLU A 115 18.16 -18.04 -17.73
N THR A 116 19.24 -18.63 -17.23
CA THR A 116 19.52 -18.62 -15.79
C THR A 116 19.86 -17.23 -15.30
N VAL A 117 19.19 -16.76 -14.25
CA VAL A 117 19.47 -15.47 -13.62
C VAL A 117 20.46 -15.66 -12.48
N ASN A 118 21.55 -14.91 -12.49
CA ASN A 118 22.53 -14.92 -11.42
C ASN A 118 22.02 -14.13 -10.21
N ILE A 119 21.98 -14.76 -9.04
CA ILE A 119 21.56 -14.12 -7.77
C ILE A 119 22.79 -14.01 -6.86
N PRO A 120 23.46 -12.84 -6.78
CA PRO A 120 24.69 -12.70 -6.01
C PRO A 120 24.49 -12.89 -4.51
N SER A 121 23.31 -12.53 -4.00
CA SER A 121 22.89 -12.79 -2.61
C SER A 121 21.54 -13.46 -2.61
N ARG A 122 21.53 -14.73 -2.20
CA ARG A 122 20.32 -15.54 -2.04
C ARG A 122 19.56 -15.25 -0.74
N LYS A 123 20.07 -14.33 0.08
CA LYS A 123 19.47 -13.92 1.34
C LYS A 123 19.13 -12.44 1.24
N ILE A 124 17.86 -12.11 1.37
CA ILE A 124 17.35 -10.74 1.35
C ILE A 124 16.85 -10.45 2.76
N LYS A 125 17.34 -9.38 3.38
CA LYS A 125 16.83 -8.92 4.68
C LYS A 125 16.08 -7.61 4.45
N ILE A 126 14.81 -7.62 4.80
CA ILE A 126 13.92 -6.47 4.78
C ILE A 126 13.89 -5.94 6.22
N ILE A 127 14.25 -4.68 6.42
CA ILE A 127 14.33 -4.04 7.73
C ILE A 127 13.29 -2.92 7.74
N LYS A 128 12.18 -3.12 8.45
CA LYS A 128 11.21 -2.07 8.77
C LYS A 128 10.58 -2.45 10.11
N PRO A 129 10.73 -1.62 11.18
CA PRO A 129 10.01 -1.84 12.42
C PRO A 129 8.52 -1.55 12.17
N ILE A 130 7.68 -2.58 12.29
CA ILE A 130 6.22 -2.46 12.17
C ILE A 130 5.63 -3.01 13.48
N ILE A 131 4.80 -2.23 14.17
CA ILE A 131 4.01 -2.76 15.29
C ILE A 131 2.86 -3.54 14.67
N VAL A 132 2.79 -4.84 14.93
CA VAL A 132 1.77 -5.70 14.34
C VAL A 132 0.56 -5.79 15.27
N GLN A 133 -0.60 -5.39 14.76
CA GLN A 133 -1.91 -5.51 15.38
C GLN A 133 -2.74 -6.64 14.74
N SER A 134 -3.88 -6.94 15.37
CA SER A 134 -4.83 -7.91 14.82
C SER A 134 -5.50 -7.35 13.58
N GLY A 135 -5.45 -8.07 12.46
CA GLY A 135 -5.99 -7.64 11.18
C GLY A 135 -4.94 -7.06 10.22
N ASP A 136 -3.73 -6.79 10.69
CA ASP A 136 -2.68 -6.23 9.84
C ASP A 136 -2.27 -7.16 8.70
N GLU A 137 -2.01 -6.54 7.56
CA GLU A 137 -1.47 -7.18 6.36
C GLU A 137 -0.19 -6.45 5.94
N ILE A 138 0.76 -7.18 5.34
CA ILE A 138 1.99 -6.59 4.81
C ILE A 138 2.04 -6.83 3.32
N VAL A 139 2.34 -5.81 2.52
CA VAL A 139 2.56 -5.96 1.08
C VAL A 139 4.05 -5.74 0.79
N LEU A 140 4.66 -6.66 0.04
CA LEU A 140 6.04 -6.57 -0.40
C LEU A 140 6.06 -6.26 -1.90
N ASP A 141 6.57 -5.10 -2.29
CA ASP A 141 6.85 -4.77 -3.70
C ASP A 141 8.28 -5.17 -4.04
N PHE A 142 8.43 -6.09 -4.99
CA PHE A 142 9.74 -6.62 -5.39
C PHE A 142 10.52 -5.69 -6.33
N ASP A 143 9.89 -4.66 -6.89
CA ASP A 143 10.43 -3.70 -7.85
C ASP A 143 11.44 -4.33 -8.81
N VAL A 144 10.95 -5.09 -9.79
CA VAL A 144 11.81 -5.73 -10.78
C VAL A 144 12.65 -4.72 -11.56
N ALA A 145 12.13 -3.50 -11.76
CA ALA A 145 12.81 -2.43 -12.48
C ALA A 145 14.15 -2.04 -11.82
N ARG A 146 14.20 -2.00 -10.48
CA ARG A 146 15.43 -1.76 -9.71
C ARG A 146 16.21 -3.04 -9.42
N SER A 147 15.52 -4.17 -9.36
CA SER A 147 16.09 -5.46 -8.94
C SER A 147 16.85 -6.20 -10.04
N LEU A 148 16.36 -6.16 -11.29
CA LEU A 148 16.95 -6.90 -12.39
C LEU A 148 17.95 -6.02 -13.18
N ARG A 149 19.14 -6.56 -13.46
CA ARG A 149 20.14 -5.90 -14.31
C ARG A 149 20.60 -6.80 -15.43
N VAL A 150 20.62 -6.24 -16.64
CA VAL A 150 21.20 -6.89 -17.83
C VAL A 150 22.63 -6.40 -18.03
N VAL A 151 23.60 -7.32 -18.01
CA VAL A 151 24.99 -6.99 -18.33
C VAL A 151 25.15 -6.99 -19.85
N GLN A 152 25.12 -5.80 -20.44
CA GLN A 152 25.29 -5.60 -21.88
C GLN A 152 26.62 -6.22 -22.36
N GLY A 153 26.54 -7.00 -23.45
CA GLY A 153 27.69 -7.69 -24.06
C GLY A 153 27.97 -9.12 -23.56
N LYS A 154 27.23 -9.61 -22.56
CA LYS A 154 27.34 -11.00 -22.08
C LYS A 154 26.00 -11.75 -21.98
N ASN A 155 24.88 -11.09 -22.31
CA ASN A 155 23.51 -11.61 -22.12
C ASN A 155 23.30 -12.24 -20.74
N GLN A 156 23.88 -11.62 -19.70
CA GLN A 156 23.79 -12.13 -18.34
C GLN A 156 22.79 -11.31 -17.54
N TYR A 157 21.81 -11.99 -16.95
CA TYR A 157 20.83 -11.42 -16.03
C TYR A 157 21.35 -11.54 -14.60
N ILE A 158 21.31 -10.43 -13.87
CA ILE A 158 21.70 -10.38 -12.45
C ILE A 158 20.52 -9.85 -11.65
N LEU A 159 20.05 -10.64 -10.70
CA LEU A 159 18.97 -10.27 -9.79
C LEU A 159 19.54 -9.83 -8.45
N ARG A 160 19.26 -8.56 -8.08
CA ARG A 160 19.56 -7.96 -6.79
C ARG A 160 18.25 -7.44 -6.19
N PRO A 161 17.51 -8.30 -5.51
CA PRO A 161 16.17 -7.97 -5.02
C PRO A 161 16.17 -6.71 -4.17
N VAL A 162 15.33 -5.75 -4.54
CA VAL A 162 15.00 -4.52 -3.83
C VAL A 162 13.54 -4.65 -3.45
N ILE A 163 13.26 -4.94 -2.18
CA ILE A 163 11.88 -5.14 -1.72
C ILE A 163 11.45 -3.96 -0.87
N VAL A 164 10.34 -3.33 -1.22
CA VAL A 164 9.72 -2.24 -0.48
C VAL A 164 8.52 -2.78 0.29
N PRO A 165 8.53 -2.76 1.63
CA PRO A 165 7.38 -3.16 2.43
C PRO A 165 6.40 -2.01 2.67
N TYR A 166 5.12 -2.27 2.40
CA TYR A 166 3.97 -1.46 2.80
C TYR A 166 3.20 -2.20 3.91
N HIS A 167 2.65 -1.46 4.86
CA HIS A 167 1.80 -1.99 5.93
C HIS A 167 0.36 -1.55 5.65
N ARG A 168 -0.60 -2.44 5.86
CA ARG A 168 -2.04 -2.18 5.66
C ARG A 168 -2.75 -2.58 6.95
N GLU A 169 -3.32 -1.62 7.67
CA GLU A 169 -4.22 -1.88 8.78
C GLU A 169 -5.59 -2.28 8.19
N ARG A 170 -6.08 -3.48 8.49
CA ARG A 170 -7.43 -3.87 8.09
C ARG A 170 -8.43 -3.19 9.02
N HIS A 171 -9.09 -2.14 8.54
CA HIS A 171 -10.36 -1.73 9.13
C HIS A 171 -11.41 -2.80 8.77
N GLU A 172 -11.79 -3.60 9.76
CA GLU A 172 -12.85 -4.60 9.63
C GLU A 172 -14.21 -3.87 9.48
N TYR A 173 -14.53 -3.42 8.27
CA TYR A 173 -15.90 -3.07 7.92
C TYR A 173 -16.62 -4.32 7.41
N GLU A 174 -17.68 -4.69 8.12
CA GLU A 174 -18.54 -5.83 7.90
C GLU A 174 -19.28 -5.69 6.54
N HIS A 175 -18.66 -6.13 5.44
CA HIS A 175 -19.38 -6.37 4.19
C HIS A 175 -19.01 -7.71 3.55
N GLY A 176 -20.06 -8.45 3.18
CA GLY A 176 -19.99 -9.85 2.75
C GLY A 176 -19.28 -10.06 1.41
N PRO A 177 -19.07 -11.34 1.03
CA PRO A 177 -18.23 -11.69 -0.10
C PRO A 177 -18.99 -11.42 -1.40
N GLY A 178 -18.55 -10.40 -2.14
CA GLY A 178 -19.14 -10.08 -3.43
C GLY A 178 -18.44 -8.91 -4.11
N GLU A 179 -17.52 -9.27 -5.01
CA GLU A 179 -17.02 -8.47 -6.14
C GLU A 179 -15.91 -7.45 -5.86
N GLY A 180 -14.76 -7.67 -6.53
CA GLY A 180 -13.77 -6.64 -6.87
C GLY A 180 -13.05 -6.00 -5.70
N GLU A 181 -12.01 -6.66 -5.20
CA GLU A 181 -11.12 -6.08 -4.17
C GLU A 181 -10.31 -4.92 -4.74
N GLU A 182 -10.87 -3.72 -4.63
CA GLU A 182 -10.17 -2.45 -4.82
C GLU A 182 -9.78 -1.90 -3.44
N TYR A 183 -8.79 -2.52 -2.79
CA TYR A 183 -8.23 -2.03 -1.54
C TYR A 183 -7.32 -0.82 -1.81
N ARG A 184 -7.95 0.33 -2.08
CA ARG A 184 -7.27 1.61 -2.09
C ARG A 184 -7.01 2.03 -0.64
N TYR A 185 -5.78 2.48 -0.36
CA TYR A 185 -5.54 3.37 0.77
C TYR A 185 -6.51 4.54 0.63
N ARG A 186 -7.35 4.77 1.65
CA ARG A 186 -8.41 5.78 1.66
C ARG A 186 -8.17 6.66 2.89
N TYR A 187 -7.37 7.70 2.72
CA TYR A 187 -7.20 8.77 3.70
C TYR A 187 -8.33 9.77 3.54
N GLU A 188 -8.77 10.30 4.67
CA GLU A 188 -9.64 11.47 4.71
C GLU A 188 -8.79 12.69 5.07
N VAL A 189 -8.82 13.70 4.20
CA VAL A 189 -8.18 14.99 4.42
C VAL A 189 -9.27 16.02 4.61
N GLU A 190 -9.38 16.53 5.83
CA GLU A 190 -10.20 17.71 6.14
C GLU A 190 -9.40 18.98 5.87
N GLY A 191 -10.09 20.03 5.43
CA GLY A 191 -9.53 21.36 5.33
C GLY A 191 -10.47 22.45 5.79
N GLU A 192 -9.88 23.52 6.30
CA GLU A 192 -10.58 24.70 6.80
C GLU A 192 -10.09 25.93 6.00
N LEU A 193 -11.04 26.73 5.51
CA LEU A 193 -10.77 28.03 4.90
C LEU A 193 -10.58 29.09 5.99
N LYS A 194 -9.41 29.74 6.03
CA LYS A 194 -9.13 30.73 7.10
C LYS A 194 -9.95 32.02 6.92
N GLU A 195 -9.97 32.86 7.96
CA GLU A 195 -10.76 34.11 8.07
C GLU A 195 -10.73 35.04 6.85
N THR A 196 -9.68 34.99 6.03
CA THR A 196 -9.54 35.76 4.78
C THR A 196 -10.50 35.32 3.67
N LEU A 197 -10.96 34.06 3.70
CA LEU A 197 -11.90 33.45 2.77
C LEU A 197 -13.21 32.98 3.44
N ALA A 198 -13.23 32.87 4.77
CA ALA A 198 -14.39 32.43 5.54
C ALA A 198 -15.67 33.24 5.22
N GLY A 199 -16.77 32.54 4.95
CA GLY A 199 -18.07 33.12 4.60
C GLY A 199 -18.19 33.58 3.15
N THR A 200 -17.18 33.34 2.32
CA THR A 200 -17.27 33.46 0.85
C THR A 200 -17.45 32.07 0.27
N THR A 201 -18.51 31.86 -0.50
CA THR A 201 -18.70 30.60 -1.22
C THR A 201 -17.54 30.39 -2.18
N CYS A 202 -16.83 29.29 -1.96
CA CYS A 202 -15.66 28.88 -2.72
C CYS A 202 -15.93 27.53 -3.37
N LEU A 203 -15.26 27.33 -4.50
CA LEU A 203 -15.06 26.03 -5.12
C LEU A 203 -13.67 25.54 -4.73
N VAL A 204 -13.60 24.37 -4.13
CA VAL A 204 -12.36 23.69 -3.77
C VAL A 204 -12.17 22.51 -4.72
N ALA A 205 -11.09 22.51 -5.49
CA ALA A 205 -10.79 21.46 -6.45
C ALA A 205 -9.47 20.77 -6.08
N LEU A 206 -9.51 19.44 -5.96
CA LEU A 206 -8.37 18.60 -5.62
C LEU A 206 -7.88 17.83 -6.86
N PHE A 207 -6.58 17.92 -7.14
CA PHE A 207 -5.92 17.23 -8.24
C PHE A 207 -4.82 16.31 -7.72
N GLU A 208 -4.68 15.12 -8.28
CA GLU A 208 -3.54 14.22 -8.02
C GLU A 208 -2.35 14.66 -8.89
N GLY A 209 -1.32 15.23 -8.28
CA GLY A 209 -0.11 15.72 -8.92
C GLY A 209 0.32 17.10 -8.39
N GLU A 210 1.32 17.71 -9.01
CA GLU A 210 1.86 19.03 -8.62
C GLU A 210 1.19 20.22 -9.35
N THR A 211 0.18 19.97 -10.19
CA THR A 211 -0.44 21.00 -11.04
C THR A 211 -1.94 20.79 -11.22
N SER A 212 -2.69 21.84 -11.55
CA SER A 212 -4.12 21.74 -11.93
C SER A 212 -4.35 21.03 -13.27
N SER A 213 -3.31 20.84 -14.10
CA SER A 213 -3.43 20.04 -15.32
C SER A 213 -3.39 18.52 -15.08
N ALA A 214 -3.29 18.10 -13.81
CA ALA A 214 -3.26 16.71 -13.43
C ALA A 214 -4.68 16.13 -13.24
N THR A 215 -4.80 14.89 -12.78
CA THR A 215 -6.09 14.20 -12.66
C THR A 215 -6.95 14.88 -11.60
N LEU A 216 -8.13 15.38 -11.96
CA LEU A 216 -9.12 15.86 -10.97
C LEU A 216 -9.59 14.67 -10.14
N VAL A 217 -9.48 14.79 -8.83
CA VAL A 217 -9.84 13.76 -7.87
C VAL A 217 -11.21 14.06 -7.29
N ASP A 218 -11.41 15.30 -6.84
CA ASP A 218 -12.66 15.71 -6.20
C ASP A 218 -12.87 17.22 -6.28
N LEU A 219 -14.10 17.65 -6.05
CA LEU A 219 -14.55 19.03 -6.15
C LEU A 219 -15.71 19.30 -5.19
N GLU A 220 -15.53 20.30 -4.33
CA GLU A 220 -16.50 20.69 -3.30
C GLU A 220 -16.83 22.18 -3.39
N ILE A 221 -18.08 22.55 -3.09
CA ILE A 221 -18.49 23.95 -2.91
C ILE A 221 -18.77 24.17 -1.42
N THR A 222 -17.97 25.03 -0.78
CA THR A 222 -18.08 25.33 0.65
C THR A 222 -17.81 26.82 0.92
N ASP A 223 -18.26 27.33 2.05
CA ASP A 223 -17.89 28.64 2.58
C ASP A 223 -17.10 28.59 3.91
N ASP A 224 -16.74 27.37 4.35
CA ASP A 224 -16.08 27.10 5.63
C ASP A 224 -15.15 25.87 5.54
N ASP A 225 -15.57 24.71 6.05
CA ASP A 225 -14.83 23.44 6.02
C ASP A 225 -15.11 22.62 4.74
N PHE A 226 -14.16 21.76 4.37
CA PHE A 226 -14.27 20.78 3.29
C PHE A 226 -13.60 19.47 3.70
N SER A 227 -13.96 18.34 3.06
CA SER A 227 -13.26 17.07 3.26
C SER A 227 -13.13 16.28 1.97
N PHE A 228 -12.02 15.56 1.86
CA PHE A 228 -11.74 14.67 0.74
C PHE A 228 -11.49 13.28 1.28
N GLU A 229 -12.40 12.38 0.97
CA GLU A 229 -12.32 10.98 1.37
C GLU A 229 -11.58 10.16 0.30
N GLU A 230 -11.23 8.93 0.68
CA GLU A 230 -10.72 7.93 -0.26
C GLU A 230 -9.40 8.25 -0.97
N LEU A 231 -8.61 9.17 -0.42
CA LEU A 231 -7.33 9.56 -1.01
C LEU A 231 -6.27 8.49 -0.79
N LYS A 232 -5.40 8.28 -1.78
CA LYS A 232 -4.22 7.40 -1.66
C LYS A 232 -2.96 8.20 -1.32
N GLU A 233 -1.87 7.52 -0.98
CA GLU A 233 -0.56 8.18 -0.89
C GLU A 233 -0.14 8.72 -2.25
N ALA A 234 -0.08 10.04 -2.37
CA ALA A 234 0.33 10.73 -3.59
C ALA A 234 0.66 12.18 -3.29
N THR A 235 1.16 12.88 -4.30
CA THR A 235 1.19 14.34 -4.27
C THR A 235 -0.14 14.86 -4.77
N TYR A 236 -0.70 15.85 -4.09
CA TYR A 236 -1.93 16.51 -4.46
C TYR A 236 -1.71 18.02 -4.59
N THR A 237 -2.50 18.62 -5.46
CA THR A 237 -2.64 20.07 -5.57
C THR A 237 -4.09 20.44 -5.34
N LEU A 238 -4.31 21.36 -4.41
CA LEU A 238 -5.61 21.89 -4.07
C LEU A 238 -5.68 23.34 -4.53
N TYR A 239 -6.77 23.69 -5.22
CA TYR A 239 -7.08 25.05 -5.64
C TYR A 239 -8.40 25.49 -5.02
N VAL A 240 -8.41 26.72 -4.49
CA VAL A 240 -9.61 27.38 -4.02
C VAL A 240 -9.90 28.55 -4.95
N CYS A 241 -11.12 28.60 -5.47
CA CYS A 241 -11.61 29.65 -6.35
C CYS A 241 -12.87 30.27 -5.74
N GLU A 242 -13.01 31.59 -5.79
CA GLU A 242 -14.29 32.22 -5.45
C GLU A 242 -15.38 31.75 -6.42
N PHE A 243 -16.53 31.35 -5.89
CA PHE A 243 -17.63 30.82 -6.68
C PHE A 243 -18.93 31.56 -6.37
N THR A 244 -19.65 31.95 -7.42
CA THR A 244 -20.97 32.55 -7.28
C THR A 244 -22.00 31.62 -7.91
N LEU A 245 -22.95 31.17 -7.09
CA LEU A 245 -24.06 30.37 -7.58
C LEU A 245 -24.84 31.17 -8.63
N PRO A 246 -25.20 30.55 -9.79
CA PRO A 246 -26.04 31.22 -10.76
C PRO A 246 -27.42 31.48 -10.12
N GLU A 247 -27.94 32.71 -10.26
CA GLU A 247 -29.28 33.04 -9.80
C GLU A 247 -30.29 32.10 -10.49
N THR A 248 -31.02 31.30 -9.70
CA THR A 248 -32.03 30.40 -10.24
C THR A 248 -33.18 31.22 -10.80
N THR A 249 -33.34 31.22 -12.13
CA THR A 249 -34.61 31.62 -12.73
C THR A 249 -35.62 30.52 -12.44
N ASP A 250 -36.49 30.78 -11.46
CA ASP A 250 -37.62 29.95 -11.07
C ASP A 250 -38.52 29.65 -12.28
N THR A 251 -38.28 28.51 -12.94
CA THR A 251 -39.25 27.88 -13.84
C THR A 251 -39.59 26.54 -13.22
N GLY A 252 -40.57 26.58 -12.32
CA GLY A 252 -41.14 25.39 -11.70
C GLY A 252 -41.65 24.39 -12.73
N GLU A 253 -41.24 23.15 -12.56
CA GLU A 253 -42.09 21.98 -12.44
C GLU A 253 -41.19 20.82 -12.00
N SER A 254 -41.45 20.29 -10.81
CA SER A 254 -40.77 19.12 -10.25
C SER A 254 -41.23 17.87 -10.98
N SER A 255 -40.35 17.27 -11.77
CA SER A 255 -40.37 15.83 -12.02
C SER A 255 -39.11 15.24 -11.41
N GLU A 256 -39.27 14.47 -10.34
CA GLU A 256 -38.26 13.56 -9.82
C GLU A 256 -38.04 12.45 -10.88
N GLU A 257 -37.23 12.73 -11.90
CA GLU A 257 -36.63 11.69 -12.74
C GLU A 257 -35.23 11.43 -12.17
N GLU A 258 -35.01 10.21 -11.68
CA GLU A 258 -33.66 9.73 -11.33
C GLU A 258 -32.79 9.81 -12.59
N PHE A 259 -31.77 10.64 -12.54
CA PHE A 259 -30.81 10.85 -13.62
C PHE A 259 -29.83 9.68 -13.61
N GLU A 260 -30.08 8.64 -14.41
CA GLU A 260 -29.11 7.59 -14.69
C GLU A 260 -27.98 8.19 -15.55
N VAL A 261 -26.81 8.40 -14.96
CA VAL A 261 -25.59 8.80 -15.67
C VAL A 261 -24.95 7.56 -16.27
N ASP A 262 -24.85 7.51 -17.59
CA ASP A 262 -24.17 6.45 -18.34
C ASP A 262 -22.65 6.56 -18.07
N GLU A 263 -21.98 5.47 -17.69
CA GLU A 263 -20.56 5.47 -17.29
C GLU A 263 -19.63 5.98 -18.43
N ASP A 264 -20.09 5.89 -19.68
CA ASP A 264 -19.38 6.39 -20.87
C ASP A 264 -19.44 7.93 -21.04
N GLU A 265 -20.28 8.67 -20.28
CA GLU A 265 -20.30 10.15 -20.28
C GLU A 265 -19.31 10.77 -19.27
N VAL A 266 -18.83 10.00 -18.29
CA VAL A 266 -17.98 10.50 -17.18
C VAL A 266 -16.59 10.95 -17.65
N GLU A 267 -16.02 10.34 -18.70
CA GLU A 267 -14.73 10.78 -19.28
C GLU A 267 -14.83 12.16 -19.95
N ASN A 268 -16.01 12.55 -20.45
CA ASN A 268 -16.20 13.83 -21.12
C ASN A 268 -16.47 14.97 -20.12
N VAL A 269 -17.07 14.65 -18.97
CA VAL A 269 -17.34 15.57 -17.86
C VAL A 269 -16.04 16.13 -17.26
N ASN A 270 -15.00 15.31 -17.11
CA ASN A 270 -13.69 15.76 -16.62
C ASN A 270 -13.07 16.83 -17.54
N SER A 271 -13.16 16.68 -18.85
CA SER A 271 -12.59 17.67 -19.79
C SER A 271 -13.36 18.99 -19.79
N GLU A 272 -14.68 18.95 -19.62
CA GLU A 272 -15.52 20.15 -19.51
C GLU A 272 -15.32 20.88 -18.18
N ILE A 273 -15.25 20.14 -17.06
CA ILE A 273 -14.94 20.70 -15.73
C ILE A 273 -13.54 21.33 -15.73
N GLN A 274 -12.53 20.69 -16.33
CA GLN A 274 -11.17 21.24 -16.43
C GLN A 274 -11.11 22.55 -17.22
N ASN A 275 -11.86 22.64 -18.32
CA ASN A 275 -11.96 23.89 -19.09
C ASN A 275 -12.65 24.98 -18.27
N TRP A 276 -13.72 24.64 -17.55
CA TRP A 276 -14.41 25.59 -16.67
C TRP A 276 -13.52 26.06 -15.51
N LEU A 277 -12.79 25.16 -14.87
CA LEU A 277 -11.80 25.46 -13.82
C LEU A 277 -10.67 26.35 -14.35
N SER A 278 -10.29 26.21 -15.63
CA SER A 278 -9.24 27.04 -16.25
C SER A 278 -9.64 28.51 -16.44
N ASP A 279 -10.95 28.80 -16.48
CA ASP A 279 -11.48 30.17 -16.54
C ASP A 279 -11.63 30.80 -15.14
N LEU A 280 -11.58 30.00 -14.08
CA LEU A 280 -11.59 30.47 -12.70
C LEU A 280 -10.19 30.91 -12.26
N THR A 281 -10.10 32.06 -11.60
CA THR A 281 -8.85 32.50 -10.99
C THR A 281 -8.79 31.99 -9.56
N SER A 282 -7.79 31.18 -9.26
CA SER A 282 -7.59 30.71 -7.89
C SER A 282 -7.22 31.85 -6.96
N VAL A 283 -7.86 31.88 -5.79
CA VAL A 283 -7.57 32.81 -4.70
C VAL A 283 -6.58 32.21 -3.71
N ALA A 284 -6.52 30.88 -3.62
CA ALA A 284 -5.51 30.15 -2.86
C ALA A 284 -5.15 28.82 -3.52
N SER A 285 -3.94 28.32 -3.24
CA SER A 285 -3.48 27.01 -3.71
C SER A 285 -2.50 26.36 -2.74
N VAL A 286 -2.63 25.06 -2.54
CA VAL A 286 -1.72 24.23 -1.72
C VAL A 286 -1.22 23.06 -2.56
N VAL A 287 0.06 22.70 -2.42
CA VAL A 287 0.60 21.43 -2.90
C VAL A 287 1.11 20.65 -1.70
N PHE A 288 0.64 19.42 -1.53
CA PHE A 288 1.02 18.58 -0.40
C PHE A 288 1.28 17.15 -0.84
N TYR A 289 2.17 16.48 -0.14
CA TYR A 289 2.37 15.04 -0.23
C TYR A 289 1.66 14.38 0.95
N LEU A 290 0.85 13.37 0.64
CA LEU A 290 0.11 12.58 1.60
C LEU A 290 0.78 11.21 1.75
N ASN A 291 1.17 10.86 2.98
CA ASN A 291 1.82 9.59 3.28
C ASN A 291 1.69 9.20 4.76
N ASP A 292 1.53 7.90 5.05
CA ASP A 292 1.62 7.29 6.38
C ASP A 292 1.01 8.17 7.49
N SER A 293 -0.20 8.70 7.25
CA SER A 293 -0.93 9.59 8.18
C SER A 293 -0.24 10.93 8.47
N THR A 294 0.45 11.49 7.49
CA THR A 294 1.01 12.84 7.54
C THR A 294 0.73 13.63 6.26
N ILE A 295 0.49 14.93 6.42
CA ILE A 295 0.42 15.89 5.33
C ILE A 295 1.73 16.68 5.31
N THR A 296 2.51 16.51 4.26
CA THR A 296 3.76 17.26 4.04
C THR A 296 3.55 18.33 2.99
N TYR A 297 3.50 19.60 3.43
CA TYR A 297 3.36 20.73 2.51
C TYR A 297 4.61 20.93 1.63
N ILE A 298 4.42 20.86 0.32
CA ILE A 298 5.42 21.21 -0.70
C ILE A 298 5.31 22.70 -1.03
N GLN A 299 4.07 23.18 -1.18
CA GLN A 299 3.72 24.58 -1.29
C GLN A 299 2.53 24.85 -0.37
N ASN A 300 2.69 25.78 0.56
CA ASN A 300 1.63 26.11 1.52
C ASN A 300 0.91 27.42 1.16
N SER A 301 -0.33 27.54 1.59
CA SER A 301 -1.11 28.78 1.58
C SER A 301 -1.33 29.26 3.02
N ALA A 302 -1.43 30.57 3.21
CA ALA A 302 -1.84 31.11 4.50
C ALA A 302 -3.36 31.00 4.73
N ASP A 303 -4.12 30.79 3.65
CA ASP A 303 -5.58 30.85 3.63
C ASP A 303 -6.26 29.48 3.76
N ILE A 304 -5.49 28.39 3.81
CA ILE A 304 -5.98 27.01 3.88
C ILE A 304 -5.22 26.28 5.00
N GLU A 305 -5.92 25.51 5.81
CA GLU A 305 -5.33 24.58 6.78
C GLU A 305 -5.85 23.17 6.52
N LEU A 306 -4.96 22.22 6.26
CA LEU A 306 -5.31 20.82 6.08
C LEU A 306 -4.92 19.99 7.30
N ARG A 307 -5.78 19.05 7.65
CA ARG A 307 -5.57 18.04 8.68
C ARG A 307 -6.04 16.68 8.17
N LEU A 308 -5.50 15.61 8.74
CA LEU A 308 -6.07 14.29 8.53
C LEU A 308 -7.19 14.12 9.54
N ASP A 309 -8.28 13.50 9.11
CA ASP A 309 -9.27 13.02 10.07
C ASP A 309 -8.69 11.79 10.81
N ASP A 310 -8.96 11.71 12.12
CA ASP A 310 -8.40 10.71 13.04
C ASP A 310 -9.19 9.38 13.05
#